data_AF-A0A645JII1-F1
#
_entry.id   AF-A0A645JII1-F1
#
_cell.length_a   1.000
_cell.length_b   1.000
_cell.length_c   1.000
_cell.angle_alpha   90.00
_cell.angle_beta   90.00
_cell.angle_gamma   90.00
#
_symmetry.space_group_name_H-M   'P 1'
#
loop_
_entity.id
_entity.type
_entity.pdbx_description
1 polymer ?
#
loop_
_entity_poly.entity_id
_entity_poly.type
_entity_poly.pdbx_seq_one_letter_code
_entity_poly.pdbx_strand_id
1 'polypeptide(L)'
;MALKWLIYEDGLPIAYDEKYLPYFAGINISEKSLKYKDFSDLVKNKISVYEMYQDLRIKGVNADVDVAEKLRIPVGSILMLVELNVYDQSGLPFGWGKLYILPDKTRFFAKTE
;
A
#
# COMPACT_ATOMS: atom_id res chain seq x y z
N MET A 1 -9.22 -9.35 -4.08
CA MET A 1 -9.91 -8.16 -3.54
C MET A 1 -8.93 -6.99 -3.54
N ALA A 2 -9.42 -5.78 -3.83
CA ALA A 2 -8.64 -4.56 -3.72
C ALA A 2 -9.21 -3.68 -2.60
N LEU A 3 -8.33 -3.18 -1.72
CA LEU A 3 -8.63 -2.17 -0.72
C LEU A 3 -7.88 -0.91 -1.10
N LYS A 4 -8.57 0.23 -1.07
CA LYS A 4 -8.05 1.50 -1.57
C LYS A 4 -8.31 2.58 -0.52
N TRP A 5 -7.29 3.36 -0.19
CA TRP A 5 -7.39 4.49 0.74
C TRP A 5 -6.81 5.75 0.13
N LEU A 6 -7.46 6.87 0.40
CA LEU A 6 -6.94 8.20 0.13
C LEU A 6 -6.60 8.86 1.46
N ILE A 7 -5.35 9.22 1.64
CA ILE A 7 -4.79 9.74 2.89
C ILE A 7 -4.74 11.26 2.77
N TYR A 8 -5.23 11.96 3.79
CA TYR A 8 -5.37 13.41 3.79
C TYR A 8 -4.51 14.06 4.87
N GLU A 9 -3.97 15.23 4.55
CA GLU A 9 -3.38 16.18 5.49
C GLU A 9 -3.95 17.56 5.16
N ASP A 10 -4.46 18.28 6.17
CA ASP A 10 -5.10 19.60 6.01
C ASP A 10 -6.17 19.67 4.91
N GLY A 11 -6.91 18.58 4.73
CA GLY A 11 -7.98 18.48 3.71
C GLY A 11 -7.48 18.23 2.29
N LEU A 12 -6.17 18.09 2.07
CA LEU A 12 -5.57 17.76 0.78
C LEU A 12 -5.14 16.28 0.73
N PRO A 13 -5.41 15.57 -0.37
CA PRO A 13 -4.94 14.19 -0.54
C PRO A 13 -3.43 14.18 -0.74
N ILE A 14 -2.69 13.54 0.19
CA ILE A 14 -1.22 13.47 0.16
C ILE A 14 -0.68 12.11 -0.27
N ALA A 15 -1.50 11.07 -0.17
CA ALA A 15 -1.12 9.73 -0.60
C ALA A 15 -2.33 8.88 -1.00
N TYR A 16 -2.10 7.97 -1.94
CA TYR A 16 -3.07 7.00 -2.42
C TYR A 16 -2.52 5.59 -2.22
N ASP A 17 -3.21 4.76 -1.46
CA ASP A 17 -2.78 3.41 -1.11
C ASP A 17 -3.71 2.37 -1.73
N GLU A 18 -3.14 1.39 -2.42
CA GLU A 18 -3.82 0.25 -3.02
C GLU A 18 -3.24 -1.04 -2.46
N LYS A 19 -4.09 -1.91 -1.91
CA LYS A 19 -3.69 -3.24 -1.44
C LYS A 19 -4.52 -4.32 -2.11
N TYR A 20 -3.83 -5.24 -2.77
CA TYR A 20 -4.41 -6.40 -3.44
C TYR A 20 -4.10 -7.65 -2.65
N LEU A 21 -5.16 -8.39 -2.33
CA LEU A 21 -5.13 -9.60 -1.51
C LEU A 21 -6.00 -10.67 -2.18
N PRO A 22 -5.60 -11.95 -2.18
CA PRO A 22 -6.50 -13.03 -2.51
C PRO A 22 -7.72 -12.98 -1.57
N TYR A 23 -8.90 -13.23 -2.13
CA TYR A 23 -10.10 -13.33 -1.30
C TYR A 23 -10.08 -14.68 -0.59
N PHE A 24 -9.98 -14.68 0.73
CA PHE A 24 -10.11 -15.89 1.55
C PHE A 24 -11.46 -15.88 2.26
N ALA A 25 -12.17 -17.02 2.24
CA ALA A 25 -13.36 -17.19 3.07
C ALA A 25 -13.01 -16.95 4.55
N GLY A 26 -13.74 -16.04 5.21
CA GLY A 26 -13.53 -15.68 6.62
C GLY A 26 -12.68 -14.44 6.89
N ILE A 27 -12.29 -13.65 5.87
CA ILE A 27 -11.82 -12.27 6.13
C ILE A 27 -13.06 -11.42 6.46
N ASN A 28 -13.27 -11.12 7.75
CA ASN A 28 -14.36 -10.27 8.19
C ASN A 28 -14.00 -8.80 8.00
N ILE A 29 -14.25 -8.29 6.79
CA ILE A 29 -14.10 -6.86 6.46
C ILE A 29 -15.43 -6.18 6.79
N SER A 30 -15.71 -6.02 8.07
CA SER A 30 -16.85 -5.24 8.53
C SER A 30 -16.56 -3.74 8.37
N GLU A 31 -17.58 -2.90 8.21
CA GLU A 31 -17.43 -1.43 8.15
C GLU A 31 -16.63 -0.85 9.33
N LYS A 32 -16.70 -1.47 10.52
CA LYS A 32 -15.91 -1.10 11.71
C LYS A 32 -14.41 -1.39 11.58
N SER A 33 -14.00 -2.16 10.57
CA SER A 33 -12.61 -2.51 10.28
C SER A 33 -11.92 -1.60 9.25
N LEU A 34 -12.65 -0.60 8.71
CA LEU A 34 -12.20 0.35 7.66
C LEU A 34 -11.18 1.40 8.09
N LYS A 35 -10.69 1.36 9.34
CA LYS A 35 -9.49 2.15 9.69
C LYS A 35 -8.33 1.71 8.81
N TYR A 36 -7.48 2.66 8.43
CA TYR A 36 -6.26 2.35 7.69
C TYR A 36 -5.48 1.24 8.41
N LYS A 37 -5.10 0.21 7.67
CA LYS A 37 -4.39 -0.95 8.19
C LYS A 37 -3.21 -1.25 7.30
N ASP A 38 -2.08 -1.55 7.93
CA ASP A 38 -0.92 -2.05 7.20
C ASP A 38 -1.18 -3.47 6.70
N PHE A 39 -0.42 -3.86 5.68
CA PHE A 39 -0.62 -5.14 5.02
C PHE A 39 -0.54 -6.31 6.01
N SER A 40 0.44 -6.29 6.91
CA SER A 40 0.60 -7.30 7.97
C SER A 40 -0.66 -7.42 8.85
N ASP A 41 -1.33 -6.32 9.17
CA ASP A 41 -2.55 -6.33 9.99
C ASP A 41 -3.73 -7.01 9.29
N LEU A 42 -3.77 -6.95 7.96
CA LEU A 42 -4.83 -7.59 7.17
C LEU A 42 -4.68 -9.12 7.14
N VAL A 43 -3.46 -9.64 7.29
CA VAL A 43 -3.15 -11.07 7.09
C VAL A 43 -2.79 -11.84 8.37
N LYS A 44 -2.55 -11.14 9.49
CA LYS A 44 -2.18 -11.72 10.81
C LYS A 44 -3.06 -12.87 11.31
N ASN A 45 -4.34 -12.92 10.93
CA ASN A 45 -5.28 -13.96 11.38
C ASN A 45 -5.26 -15.24 10.53
N LYS A 46 -4.48 -15.27 9.44
CA LYS A 46 -4.47 -16.39 8.47
C LYS A 46 -3.08 -16.94 8.21
N ILE A 47 -2.06 -16.08 8.24
CA ILE A 47 -0.66 -16.47 8.06
C ILE A 47 0.11 -15.87 9.22
N SER A 48 0.97 -16.67 9.85
CA SER A 48 1.87 -16.15 10.88
C SER A 48 2.78 -15.10 10.26
N VAL A 49 2.97 -13.94 10.90
CA VAL A 49 3.89 -12.90 10.40
C VAL A 49 5.32 -13.45 10.18
N TYR A 50 5.69 -14.50 10.92
CA TYR A 50 6.97 -15.20 10.80
C TYR A 50 7.10 -16.09 9.56
N GLU A 51 6.01 -16.34 8.84
CA GLU A 51 5.97 -17.16 7.62
C GLU A 51 5.93 -16.30 6.34
N MET A 52 6.10 -14.98 6.47
CA MET A 52 6.00 -14.04 5.37
C MET A 52 7.37 -13.48 4.98
N TYR A 53 7.65 -13.47 3.69
CA TYR A 53 8.72 -12.70 3.10
C TYR A 53 8.16 -11.43 2.44
N GLN A 54 8.83 -10.31 2.64
CA GLN A 54 8.42 -8.99 2.13
C GLN A 54 9.52 -8.41 1.23
N ASP A 55 9.16 -8.10 -0.01
CA ASP A 55 10.00 -7.35 -0.95
C ASP A 55 9.46 -5.92 -1.06
N LEU A 56 10.20 -4.97 -0.48
CA LEU A 56 9.88 -3.55 -0.48
C LEU A 56 10.73 -2.83 -1.55
N ARG A 57 10.07 -2.14 -2.47
CA ARG A 57 10.72 -1.36 -3.52
C ARG A 57 10.24 0.08 -3.47
N ILE A 58 11.18 1.02 -3.47
CA ILE A 58 10.89 2.45 -3.46
C ILE A 58 11.41 3.05 -4.77
N LYS A 59 10.56 3.76 -5.50
CA LYS A 59 10.91 4.38 -6.78
C LYS A 59 10.17 5.69 -7.02
N GLY A 60 10.75 6.56 -7.83
CA GLY A 60 10.04 7.70 -8.40
C GLY A 60 9.21 7.26 -9.61
N VAL A 61 7.96 7.71 -9.70
CA VAL A 61 7.09 7.44 -10.85
C VAL A 61 6.37 8.71 -11.28
N ASN A 62 5.91 8.75 -12.53
CA ASN A 62 5.00 9.78 -13.00
C ASN A 62 3.56 9.34 -12.73
N ALA A 63 2.73 10.24 -12.21
CA ALA A 63 1.31 10.01 -11.98
C ALA A 63 0.60 9.69 -13.30
N ASP A 64 -0.08 8.54 -13.37
CA ASP A 64 -1.02 8.26 -14.44
C ASP A 64 -2.33 9.05 -14.22
N VAL A 65 -3.29 8.89 -15.14
CA VAL A 65 -4.57 9.60 -15.06
C VAL A 65 -5.33 9.27 -13.78
N ASP A 66 -5.34 8.00 -13.37
CA ASP A 66 -6.14 7.49 -12.24
C ASP A 66 -5.57 7.97 -10.88
N VAL A 67 -4.25 7.99 -10.74
CA VAL A 67 -3.55 8.48 -9.54
C VAL A 67 -3.59 10.00 -9.48
N ALA A 68 -3.39 10.68 -10.62
CA ALA A 68 -3.42 12.14 -10.70
C ALA A 68 -4.78 12.72 -10.30
N GLU A 69 -5.88 12.10 -10.75
CA GLU A 69 -7.24 12.49 -10.38
C GLU A 69 -7.46 12.37 -8.86
N LYS A 70 -7.06 11.25 -8.24
CA LYS A 70 -7.23 11.03 -6.81
C LYS A 70 -6.41 11.98 -5.94
N LEU A 71 -5.18 12.25 -6.36
CA LEU A 71 -4.29 13.18 -5.66
C LEU A 71 -4.53 14.65 -6.03
N ARG A 72 -5.42 14.93 -6.98
CA ARG A 72 -5.74 16.28 -7.47
C ARG A 72 -4.50 17.04 -7.96
N ILE A 73 -3.64 16.34 -8.70
CA ILE A 73 -2.40 16.86 -9.29
C ILE A 73 -2.43 16.72 -10.81
N PRO A 74 -1.57 17.43 -11.56
CA PRO A 74 -1.44 17.22 -12.99
C PRO A 74 -0.98 15.80 -13.34
N VAL A 75 -1.52 15.22 -14.42
CA VAL A 75 -1.00 13.97 -15.03
C VAL A 75 0.48 14.15 -15.36
N GLY A 76 1.28 13.13 -15.05
CA GLY A 76 2.73 13.15 -15.25
C GLY A 76 3.53 13.72 -14.08
N SER A 77 2.88 14.24 -13.03
CA SER A 77 3.57 14.74 -11.83
C SER A 77 4.39 13.64 -11.16
N ILE A 78 5.56 14.00 -10.62
CA ILE A 78 6.45 13.05 -9.95
C ILE A 78 5.85 12.67 -8.59
N LEU A 79 5.80 11.37 -8.33
CA LEU A 79 5.36 10.76 -7.08
C LEU A 79 6.43 9.82 -6.57
N MET A 80 6.43 9.62 -5.26
CA MET A 80 7.13 8.49 -4.68
C MET A 80 6.18 7.30 -4.63
N LEU A 81 6.63 6.15 -5.11
CA LEU A 81 5.89 4.90 -5.05
C LEU A 81 6.65 3.91 -4.17
N VAL A 82 5.98 3.44 -3.12
CA VAL A 82 6.40 2.29 -2.33
C VAL A 82 5.58 1.08 -2.78
N GLU A 83 6.25 0.10 -3.36
CA GLU A 83 5.66 -1.19 -3.69
C GLU A 83 6.08 -2.22 -2.64
N LEU A 84 5.10 -2.99 -2.15
CA LEU A 84 5.32 -4.10 -1.24
C LEU A 84 4.76 -5.36 -1.86
N ASN A 85 5.60 -6.34 -2.17
CA ASN A 85 5.16 -7.68 -2.52
C ASN A 85 5.33 -8.59 -1.30
N VAL A 86 4.31 -9.40 -1.03
CA VAL A 86 4.30 -10.31 0.12
C VAL A 86 4.12 -11.74 -0.35
N TYR A 87 5.01 -12.61 0.12
CA TYR A 87 5.12 -14.01 -0.27
C TYR A 87 5.11 -14.90 0.97
N ASP A 88 4.58 -16.11 0.85
CA ASP A 88 4.73 -17.12 1.90
C ASP A 88 6.12 -17.79 1.83
N GLN A 89 6.41 -18.72 2.75
CA GLN A 89 7.69 -19.43 2.78
C GLN A 89 7.96 -20.30 1.54
N SER A 90 6.93 -20.65 0.76
CA SER A 90 7.09 -21.36 -0.52
C SER A 90 7.38 -20.43 -1.70
N GLY A 91 7.32 -19.11 -1.47
CA GLY A 91 7.47 -18.09 -2.51
C GLY A 91 6.16 -17.78 -3.24
N LEU A 92 5.00 -18.25 -2.77
CA LEU A 92 3.72 -17.94 -3.37
C LEU A 92 3.32 -16.48 -3.05
N PRO A 93 3.06 -15.63 -4.06
CA PRO A 93 2.63 -14.26 -3.81
C PRO A 93 1.20 -14.27 -3.24
N PHE A 94 1.01 -13.66 -2.08
CA PHE A 94 -0.31 -13.49 -1.46
C PHE A 94 -0.64 -12.02 -1.16
N GLY A 95 0.21 -11.10 -1.58
CA GLY A 95 0.03 -9.69 -1.30
C GLY A 95 0.75 -8.75 -2.25
N TRP A 96 0.06 -7.69 -2.63
CA TRP A 96 0.66 -6.58 -3.35
C TRP A 96 0.12 -5.24 -2.87
N GLY A 97 1.01 -4.38 -2.38
CA GLY A 97 0.71 -3.02 -1.95
C GLY A 97 1.37 -2.00 -2.87
N LYS A 98 0.66 -0.93 -3.20
CA LYS A 98 1.18 0.27 -3.87
C LYS A 98 0.77 1.49 -3.09
N LEU A 99 1.74 2.23 -2.58
CA LEU A 99 1.52 3.49 -1.90
C LEU A 99 2.18 4.62 -2.69
N TYR A 100 1.34 5.44 -3.33
CA TYR A 100 1.75 6.65 -4.03
C TYR A 100 1.72 7.83 -3.05
N ILE A 101 2.81 8.61 -2.94
CA ILE A 101 2.93 9.71 -1.99
C ILE A 101 3.49 10.94 -2.71
N LEU A 102 2.95 12.12 -2.39
CA LEU A 102 3.52 13.39 -2.85
C LEU A 102 4.97 13.52 -2.32
N PRO A 103 5.94 13.90 -3.16
CA PRO A 103 7.36 13.84 -2.82
C PRO A 103 7.76 14.80 -1.69
N ASP A 104 7.07 15.93 -1.55
CA ASP A 104 7.27 16.92 -0.48
C ASP A 104 6.68 16.46 0.87
N LYS A 105 5.81 15.44 0.86
CA LYS A 105 5.12 14.89 2.04
C LYS A 105 5.79 13.65 2.62
N THR A 106 6.91 13.19 2.05
CA THR A 106 7.55 11.96 2.51
C THR A 106 9.08 12.01 2.45
N ARG A 107 9.71 11.25 3.36
CA ARG A 107 11.15 10.98 3.40
C ARG A 107 11.36 9.55 3.87
N PHE A 108 12.28 8.84 3.23
CA PHE A 108 12.63 7.47 3.62
C PHE A 108 14.00 7.45 4.27
N PHE A 109 14.09 6.68 5.35
CA PHE A 109 15.33 6.40 6.05
C PHE A 109 15.50 4.89 6.07
N ALA A 110 16.64 4.41 5.55
CA ALA A 110 17.05 3.03 5.70
C ALA A 110 18.21 3.01 6.69
N LYS A 111 18.08 2.21 7.75
CA LYS A 111 19.18 1.91 8.65
C LYS A 111 19.71 0.53 8.30
N THR A 112 20.96 0.46 7.91
CA THR A 112 21.68 -0.81 7.81
C THR A 112 22.22 -1.16 9.20
N GLU A 113 22.03 -2.40 9.64
CA GLU A 113 22.66 -2.94 10.85
C GLU A 113 24.18 -3.03 10.70
#